data_AF-A0A0B6RRA4-F1
#
_entry.id   AF-A0A0B6RRA4-F1
#
_cell.length_a   1.000
_cell.length_b   1.000
_cell.length_c   1.000
_cell.angle_alpha   90.00
_cell.angle_beta   90.00
_cell.angle_gamma   90.00
#
_symmetry.space_group_name_H-M   'P 1'
#
loop_
_entity.id
_entity.type
_entity.pdbx_description
1 polymer ?
#
loop_
_entity_poly.entity_id
_entity_poly.type
_entity_poly.pdbx_seq_one_letter_code
_entity_poly.pdbx_strand_id
1 'polypeptide(L)'
;MATDPLGAAAALGTRTDSLGLNLQSLLQIILTQLQYQDPLKPVDNFEFVSQLAQFTSLEQTRQMSDKIDNLLSVQSATQTVGLLGRNVDVQTDSASAVQSGVVKSVSFKDGQPQLTIETADGQFLTNATVSQVTAVR
;
A
#
# COMPACT_ATOMS: atom_id res chain seq x y z
N MET A 1 27.90 32.65 -25.03
CA MET A 1 27.02 32.56 -23.85
C MET A 1 26.04 31.42 -24.12
N ALA A 2 26.24 30.17 -23.68
CA ALA A 2 26.97 29.67 -22.49
C ALA A 2 26.43 30.37 -21.21
N THR A 3 25.95 29.70 -20.16
CA THR A 3 26.07 28.30 -19.69
C THR A 3 24.79 27.86 -18.92
N ASP A 4 24.40 26.59 -18.70
CA ASP A 4 24.76 25.25 -19.22
C ASP A 4 23.69 24.22 -18.71
N PRO A 5 23.62 22.95 -19.18
CA PRO A 5 22.53 22.04 -18.81
C PRO A 5 22.67 21.47 -17.38
N LEU A 6 21.57 21.47 -16.62
CA LEU A 6 21.49 20.83 -15.29
C LEU A 6 21.44 19.29 -15.39
N GLY A 7 22.59 18.71 -15.67
CA GLY A 7 22.87 17.30 -15.40
C GLY A 7 23.00 17.05 -13.91
N ALA A 8 21.87 16.90 -13.21
CA ALA A 8 21.85 16.40 -11.83
C ALA A 8 21.81 14.86 -11.84
N ALA A 9 22.99 14.25 -12.01
CA ALA A 9 23.18 12.82 -11.72
C ALA A 9 23.10 12.59 -10.20
N ALA A 10 21.89 12.61 -9.66
CA ALA A 10 21.61 12.44 -8.23
C ALA A 10 21.29 10.97 -7.92
N ALA A 11 22.31 10.27 -7.44
CA ALA A 11 22.27 8.94 -6.83
C ALA A 11 21.73 7.78 -7.70
N LEU A 12 22.65 6.84 -7.97
CA LEU A 12 22.32 5.42 -7.87
C LEU A 12 21.86 5.15 -6.43
N GLY A 13 20.60 5.45 -6.14
CA GLY A 13 19.88 4.77 -5.10
C GLY A 13 19.67 3.34 -5.55
N THR A 14 20.71 2.49 -5.40
CA THR A 14 20.47 1.08 -5.14
C THR A 14 19.52 1.06 -3.96
N ARG A 15 18.24 0.85 -4.24
CA ARG A 15 17.28 0.35 -3.27
C ARG A 15 17.76 -1.05 -2.94
N THR A 16 18.78 -1.10 -2.08
CA THR A 16 19.18 -2.30 -1.38
C THR A 16 17.93 -2.71 -0.62
N ASP A 17 17.22 -3.66 -1.21
CA ASP A 17 16.13 -4.38 -0.58
C ASP A 17 16.76 -5.12 0.61
N SER A 18 16.84 -4.40 1.73
CA SER A 18 17.82 -4.63 2.79
C SER A 18 17.51 -5.87 3.62
N LEU A 19 16.36 -6.49 3.37
CA LEU A 19 15.91 -7.73 3.98
C LEU A 19 15.97 -8.92 3.00
N GLY A 20 15.84 -8.71 1.67
CA GLY A 20 15.84 -9.80 0.69
C GLY A 20 17.20 -10.51 0.50
N LEU A 21 18.32 -9.81 0.65
CA LEU A 21 19.67 -10.34 0.35
C LEU A 21 20.30 -11.18 1.48
N ASN A 22 19.73 -11.16 2.69
CA ASN A 22 20.39 -11.73 3.86
C ASN A 22 20.10 -13.22 4.11
N LEU A 23 18.96 -13.77 3.69
CA LEU A 23 18.64 -15.18 4.00
C LEU A 23 19.54 -16.19 3.27
N GLN A 24 19.81 -16.01 1.97
CA GLN A 24 20.71 -16.91 1.23
C GLN A 24 22.17 -16.74 1.70
N SER A 25 22.63 -15.51 1.96
CA SER A 25 23.96 -15.25 2.50
C SER A 25 24.15 -15.83 3.90
N LEU A 26 23.10 -15.80 4.74
CA LEU A 26 23.12 -16.38 6.08
C LEU A 26 23.06 -17.92 6.03
N LEU A 27 22.26 -18.51 5.12
CA LEU A 27 22.30 -19.95 4.84
C LEU A 27 23.65 -20.43 4.31
N GLN A 28 24.33 -19.62 3.48
CA GLN A 28 25.70 -19.86 3.02
C GLN A 28 26.67 -19.91 4.22
N ILE A 29 26.56 -18.95 5.15
CA ILE A 29 27.36 -18.89 6.39
C ILE A 29 27.10 -20.12 7.28
N ILE A 30 25.84 -20.55 7.42
CA ILE A 30 25.46 -21.76 8.15
C ILE A 30 26.07 -23.02 7.50
N LEU A 31 25.99 -23.15 6.16
CA LEU A 31 26.59 -24.26 5.42
C LEU A 31 28.11 -24.32 5.58
N THR A 32 28.80 -23.16 5.59
CA THR A 32 30.25 -23.12 5.84
C THR A 32 30.63 -23.51 7.27
N GLN A 33 29.78 -23.24 8.27
CA GLN A 33 30.03 -23.73 9.63
C GLN A 33 29.72 -25.23 9.78
N LEU A 34 28.71 -25.76 9.07
CA LEU A 34 28.44 -27.21 9.02
C LEU A 34 29.57 -28.03 8.40
N GLN A 35 30.43 -27.45 7.56
CA GLN A 35 31.63 -28.12 7.03
C GLN A 35 32.80 -28.19 8.02
N TYR A 36 32.79 -27.46 9.14
CA TYR A 36 33.97 -27.23 9.99
C TYR A 36 33.74 -27.35 11.50
N GLN A 37 32.54 -27.65 12.00
CA GLN A 37 32.25 -27.75 13.43
C GLN A 37 32.44 -29.19 13.99
N ASP A 38 33.18 -29.28 15.10
CA ASP A 38 33.31 -30.49 15.92
C ASP A 38 31.94 -30.85 16.55
N PRO A 39 31.47 -32.12 16.48
CA PRO A 39 30.08 -32.50 16.75
C PRO A 39 29.53 -32.23 18.17
N LEU A 40 30.33 -31.75 19.13
CA LEU A 40 29.97 -31.71 20.55
C LEU A 40 29.22 -30.46 21.04
N LYS A 41 28.99 -29.41 20.22
CA LYS A 41 28.12 -28.26 20.59
C LYS A 41 27.30 -27.65 19.43
N PRO A 42 26.21 -28.29 18.98
CA PRO A 42 25.40 -27.79 17.86
C PRO A 42 24.24 -26.83 18.25
N VAL A 43 23.99 -26.56 19.53
CA VAL A 43 22.66 -26.09 20.01
C VAL A 43 22.39 -24.58 19.93
N ASP A 44 23.30 -23.70 20.37
CA ASP A 44 23.03 -22.25 20.47
C ASP A 44 22.72 -21.57 19.12
N ASN A 45 23.45 -21.93 18.06
CA ASN A 45 23.28 -21.30 16.75
C ASN A 45 21.93 -21.64 16.09
N PHE A 46 21.28 -22.75 16.47
CA PHE A 46 20.02 -23.18 15.85
C PHE A 46 18.81 -22.44 16.42
N GLU A 47 18.83 -22.11 17.71
CA GLU A 47 17.73 -21.40 18.37
C GLU A 47 17.63 -19.94 17.90
N PHE A 48 18.77 -19.25 17.81
CA PHE A 48 18.83 -17.88 17.28
C PHE A 48 18.36 -17.79 15.81
N VAL A 49 18.73 -18.76 14.98
CA VAL A 49 18.28 -18.83 13.57
C VAL A 49 16.78 -19.13 13.48
N SER A 50 16.23 -19.97 14.36
CA SER A 50 14.79 -20.22 14.45
C SER A 50 14.01 -18.95 14.80
N GLN A 51 14.48 -18.19 15.79
CA GLN A 51 13.87 -16.91 16.19
C GLN A 51 13.98 -15.85 15.08
N LEU A 52 15.13 -15.78 14.38
CA LEU A 52 15.31 -14.86 13.26
C LEU A 52 14.40 -15.24 12.06
N ALA A 53 14.26 -16.53 11.75
CA ALA A 53 13.36 -17.00 10.69
C ALA A 53 11.89 -16.68 11.01
N GLN A 54 11.48 -16.80 12.27
CA GLN A 54 10.16 -16.36 12.74
C GLN A 54 9.99 -14.85 12.56
N PHE A 55 10.98 -14.04 12.93
CA PHE A 55 10.95 -12.58 12.75
C PHE A 55 10.89 -12.19 11.26
N THR A 56 11.68 -12.83 10.39
CA THR A 56 11.64 -12.61 8.93
C THR A 56 10.28 -12.98 8.34
N SER A 57 9.67 -14.08 8.79
CA SER A 57 8.32 -14.50 8.36
C SER A 57 7.23 -13.49 8.79
N LEU A 58 7.32 -12.99 10.02
CA LEU A 58 6.43 -11.93 10.51
C LEU A 58 6.61 -10.64 9.70
N GLU A 59 7.84 -10.21 9.46
CA GLU A 59 8.15 -9.01 8.69
C GLU A 59 7.69 -9.13 7.22
N GLN A 60 7.90 -10.28 6.59
CA GLN A 60 7.37 -10.57 5.26
C GLN A 60 5.83 -10.56 5.23
N THR A 61 5.18 -11.00 6.32
CA THR A 61 3.73 -10.90 6.50
C THR A 61 3.28 -9.44 6.63
N ARG A 62 3.98 -8.59 7.41
CA ARG A 62 3.69 -7.15 7.50
C ARG A 62 3.82 -6.47 6.14
N GLN A 63 4.91 -6.71 5.43
CA GLN A 63 5.12 -6.17 4.08
C GLN A 63 4.08 -6.66 3.08
N MET A 64 3.50 -7.86 3.26
CA MET A 64 2.38 -8.34 2.46
C MET A 64 1.09 -7.59 2.81
N SER A 65 0.78 -7.39 4.09
CA SER A 65 -0.36 -6.56 4.54
C SER A 65 -0.25 -5.14 3.99
N ASP A 66 0.89 -4.47 4.14
CA ASP A 66 1.13 -3.13 3.62
C ASP A 66 0.90 -3.06 2.09
N LYS A 67 1.34 -4.08 1.33
CA LYS A 67 1.10 -4.17 -0.11
C LYS A 67 -0.37 -4.40 -0.45
N ILE A 68 -1.11 -5.16 0.35
CA ILE A 68 -2.56 -5.36 0.17
C ILE A 68 -3.32 -4.05 0.44
N ASP A 69 -2.97 -3.32 1.49
CA ASP A 69 -3.60 -2.02 1.81
C ASP A 69 -3.34 -0.98 0.70
N ASN A 70 -2.12 -0.96 0.14
CA ASN A 70 -1.79 -0.16 -1.04
C ASN A 70 -2.59 -0.57 -2.29
N LEU A 71 -2.81 -1.88 -2.52
CA LEU A 71 -3.65 -2.34 -3.63
C LEU A 71 -5.12 -1.94 -3.44
N LEU A 72 -5.63 -1.99 -2.21
CA LEU A 72 -6.98 -1.57 -1.87
C LEU A 72 -7.18 -0.05 -2.03
N SER A 73 -6.18 0.77 -1.69
CA SER A 73 -6.22 2.22 -1.93
C SER A 73 -6.22 2.54 -3.43
N VAL A 74 -5.42 1.86 -4.24
CA VAL A 74 -5.42 2.02 -5.72
C VAL A 74 -6.74 1.52 -6.33
N GLN A 75 -7.29 0.41 -5.85
CA GLN A 75 -8.56 -0.13 -6.35
C GLN A 75 -9.74 0.80 -6.03
N SER A 76 -9.82 1.33 -4.79
CA SER A 76 -10.85 2.31 -4.42
C SER A 76 -10.68 3.61 -5.19
N ALA A 77 -9.46 4.13 -5.34
CA ALA A 77 -9.18 5.31 -6.16
C ALA A 77 -9.64 5.14 -7.61
N THR A 78 -9.36 3.98 -8.21
CA THR A 78 -9.76 3.65 -9.59
C THR A 78 -11.27 3.61 -9.75
N GLN A 79 -11.99 3.03 -8.78
CA GLN A 79 -13.47 3.05 -8.78
C GLN A 79 -13.98 4.48 -8.64
N THR A 80 -13.43 5.28 -7.72
CA THR A 80 -13.84 6.67 -7.49
C THR A 80 -13.69 7.52 -8.75
N VAL A 81 -12.56 7.39 -9.46
CA VAL A 81 -12.32 8.09 -10.73
C VAL A 81 -13.29 7.62 -11.82
N GLY A 82 -13.65 6.34 -11.86
CA GLY A 82 -14.66 5.80 -12.78
C GLY A 82 -16.08 6.31 -12.55
N LEU A 83 -16.39 6.81 -11.34
CA LEU A 83 -17.67 7.45 -11.00
C LEU A 83 -17.72 8.93 -11.37
N LEU A 84 -16.59 9.57 -11.69
CA LEU A 84 -16.55 10.99 -12.06
C LEU A 84 -17.45 11.28 -13.26
N GLY A 85 -18.37 12.24 -13.13
CA GLY A 85 -19.36 12.58 -14.14
C GLY A 85 -20.52 11.59 -14.28
N ARG A 86 -20.62 10.54 -13.45
CA ARG A 86 -21.77 9.63 -13.40
C ARG A 86 -22.84 10.14 -12.45
N ASN A 87 -24.08 9.70 -12.68
CA ASN A 87 -25.14 9.82 -11.70
C ASN A 87 -24.96 8.69 -10.68
N VAL A 88 -24.96 9.04 -9.40
CA VAL A 88 -24.82 8.11 -8.29
C VAL A 88 -25.92 8.34 -7.27
N ASP A 89 -26.44 7.24 -6.74
CA ASP A 89 -27.35 7.20 -5.62
C ASP A 89 -26.51 6.88 -4.36
N VAL A 90 -26.46 7.81 -3.41
CA VAL A 90 -25.57 7.72 -2.24
C VAL A 90 -26.36 7.78 -0.94
N GLN A 91 -26.05 6.88 -0.01
CA GLN A 91 -26.63 6.84 1.33
C GLN A 91 -25.55 7.19 2.35
N THR A 92 -25.71 8.31 3.04
CA THR A 92 -24.81 8.72 4.12
C THR A 92 -25.31 8.21 5.47
N ASP A 93 -24.41 7.79 6.35
CA ASP A 93 -24.76 7.24 7.68
C ASP A 93 -25.55 8.23 8.55
N SER A 94 -25.50 9.53 8.24
CA SER A 94 -26.25 10.59 8.93
C SER A 94 -27.67 10.82 8.39
N ALA A 95 -28.06 10.21 7.27
CA ALA A 95 -29.37 10.37 6.66
C ALA A 95 -29.86 9.08 6.00
N SER A 96 -30.94 8.49 6.52
CA SER A 96 -31.58 7.31 5.93
C SER A 96 -32.22 7.55 4.54
N ALA A 97 -32.10 8.76 3.99
CA ALA A 97 -32.54 9.09 2.65
C ALA A 97 -31.39 8.87 1.65
N VAL A 98 -31.65 8.08 0.61
CA VAL A 98 -30.74 7.97 -0.53
C VAL A 98 -30.79 9.29 -1.31
N GLN A 99 -29.64 9.92 -1.51
CA GLN A 99 -29.51 11.17 -2.26
C GLN A 99 -28.92 10.89 -3.65
N SER A 100 -29.64 11.27 -4.69
CA SER A 100 -29.19 11.15 -6.09
C SER A 100 -28.47 12.43 -6.54
N GLY A 101 -27.31 12.29 -7.18
CA GLY A 101 -26.57 13.42 -7.73
C GLY A 101 -25.52 13.02 -8.76
N VAL A 102 -24.85 14.01 -9.35
CA VAL A 102 -23.76 13.82 -10.31
C VAL A 102 -22.42 14.02 -9.59
N VAL A 103 -21.48 13.09 -9.76
CA VAL A 103 -20.11 13.27 -9.23
C VAL A 103 -19.41 14.39 -10.01
N LYS A 104 -19.12 15.51 -9.35
CA LYS A 104 -18.45 16.67 -9.96
C LYS A 104 -16.93 16.64 -9.84
N SER A 105 -16.41 16.11 -8.74
CA SER A 105 -14.96 16.02 -8.52
C SER A 105 -14.60 14.87 -7.59
N VAL A 106 -13.35 14.41 -7.74
CA VAL A 106 -12.70 13.46 -6.84
C VAL A 106 -11.54 14.19 -6.18
N SER A 107 -11.45 14.11 -4.85
CA SER A 107 -10.33 14.62 -4.05
C SER A 107 -9.66 13.48 -3.30
N PHE A 108 -8.38 13.62 -2.99
CA PHE A 108 -7.65 12.66 -2.17
C PHE A 108 -7.26 13.32 -0.85
N LYS A 109 -7.66 12.70 0.26
CA LYS A 109 -7.34 13.15 1.61
C LYS A 109 -6.77 11.97 2.39
N ASP A 110 -5.57 12.15 2.95
CA ASP A 110 -4.86 11.12 3.71
C ASP A 110 -4.71 9.78 2.95
N GLY A 111 -4.54 9.86 1.63
CA GLY A 111 -4.46 8.70 0.72
C GLY A 111 -5.81 8.07 0.34
N GLN A 112 -6.91 8.48 0.97
CA GLN A 112 -8.25 7.97 0.68
C GLN A 112 -8.97 8.85 -0.36
N PRO A 113 -9.63 8.25 -1.36
CA PRO A 113 -10.41 9.00 -2.34
C PRO A 113 -11.76 9.42 -1.74
N GLN A 114 -12.16 10.66 -2.03
CA GLN A 114 -13.43 11.25 -1.59
C GLN A 114 -14.16 11.85 -2.79
N LEU A 115 -15.48 11.66 -2.80
CA LEU A 115 -16.38 12.17 -3.84
C LEU A 115 -16.96 13.52 -3.42
N THR A 116 -17.10 14.43 -4.38
CA THR A 116 -18.00 15.59 -4.28
C THR A 116 -19.12 15.42 -5.29
N ILE A 117 -20.36 15.38 -4.80
CA ILE A 117 -21.57 15.07 -5.57
C ILE A 117 -22.46 16.31 -5.58
N GLU A 118 -22.95 16.69 -6.75
CA GLU A 118 -23.95 17.74 -6.93
C GLU A 118 -25.34 17.08 -7.02
N THR A 119 -26.15 17.29 -5.99
CA THR A 119 -27.56 16.83 -5.92
C THR A 119 -28.41 17.63 -6.90
N ALA A 120 -29.53 17.05 -7.37
CA ALA A 120 -30.49 17.73 -8.26
C ALA A 120 -30.99 19.10 -7.74
N ASP A 121 -31.01 19.30 -6.41
CA ASP A 121 -31.35 20.57 -5.74
C ASP A 121 -30.23 21.62 -5.76
N GLY A 122 -29.12 21.39 -6.47
CA GLY A 122 -27.96 22.29 -6.55
C GLY A 122 -27.09 22.31 -5.29
N GLN A 123 -27.28 21.36 -4.36
CA GLN A 123 -26.46 21.22 -3.16
C GLN A 123 -25.26 20.30 -3.40
N PHE A 124 -24.10 20.65 -2.85
CA PHE A 124 -22.89 19.84 -2.93
C PHE A 124 -22.72 18.98 -1.67
N LEU A 125 -22.83 17.67 -1.82
CA LEU A 125 -22.40 16.70 -0.81
C LEU A 125 -20.89 16.47 -0.96
N THR A 126 -20.13 16.87 0.07
CA THR A 126 -18.67 16.73 0.12
C THR A 126 -18.26 15.56 1.02
N ASN A 127 -17.05 15.02 0.82
CA ASN A 127 -16.47 13.92 1.61
C ASN A 127 -17.20 12.56 1.46
N ALA A 128 -17.91 12.32 0.35
CA ALA A 128 -18.68 11.08 0.18
C ALA A 128 -17.80 9.86 -0.13
N THR A 129 -18.12 8.74 0.55
CA THR A 129 -17.56 7.39 0.39
C THR A 129 -17.86 6.75 -0.98
N VAL A 130 -16.92 5.99 -1.60
CA VAL A 130 -17.31 4.97 -2.60
C VAL A 130 -18.18 3.90 -1.93
N SER A 131 -17.88 3.56 -0.67
CA SER A 131 -18.66 2.62 0.15
C SER A 131 -20.08 3.09 0.46
N GLN A 132 -20.37 4.38 0.28
CA GLN A 132 -21.70 4.97 0.48
C GLN A 132 -22.53 5.01 -0.82
N VAL A 133 -21.93 4.67 -1.98
CA VAL A 133 -22.63 4.60 -3.27
C VAL A 133 -23.44 3.30 -3.34
N THR A 134 -24.77 3.43 -3.36
CA THR A 134 -25.70 2.29 -3.43
C THR A 134 -25.99 1.88 -4.88
N ALA A 135 -26.01 2.83 -5.82
CA ALA A 135 -26.19 2.56 -7.24
C ALA A 135 -25.49 3.61 -8.13
N VAL A 136 -25.21 3.21 -9.38
CA VAL A 136 -24.66 4.06 -10.44
C VAL A 136 -25.61 4.04 -11.64
N ARG A 137 -25.86 5.19 -12.25
CA ARG A 137 -26.78 5.41 -13.37
C ARG A 137 -26.09 6.15 -14.52
#